data_AF-A0A839WVR9-F1
#
_entry.id   AF-A0A839WVR9-F1
#
_cell.length_a   1.000
_cell.length_b   1.000
_cell.length_c   1.000
_cell.angle_alpha   90.00
_cell.angle_beta   90.00
_cell.angle_gamma   90.00
#
_symmetry.space_group_name_H-M   'P 1'
#
loop_
_entity.id
_entity.type
_entity.pdbx_description
1 polymer ?
#
loop_
_entity_poly.entity_id
_entity_poly.type
_entity_poly.pdbx_seq_one_letter_code
_entity_poly.pdbx_strand_id
1 'polypeptide(L)'
;MGAIHELGQAMRMRRAEMGLSQAQVAALSGLSRQTVNQLETGAVPDLGLNKAERLATLLGLALRVDAGRARPARLQKMTPLMRAAATASVSYKASLTAAKLKHILMTGRVAEDYAPHLHAFLDEAPVSLLASVADQLHEQVGLDRGAVWKTYRRLAHDVKSQREIWA
;
A
#
# COMPACT_ATOMS: atom_id res chain seq x y z
N MET A 1 -16.26 -13.06 -16.15
CA MET A 1 -16.17 -11.59 -16.02
C MET A 1 -14.99 -11.13 -16.85
N GLY A 2 -15.10 -10.00 -17.56
CA GLY A 2 -13.98 -9.45 -18.34
C GLY A 2 -13.09 -8.56 -17.48
N ALA A 3 -11.81 -8.39 -17.85
CA ALA A 3 -10.84 -7.59 -17.11
C ALA A 3 -11.29 -6.14 -16.83
N ILE A 4 -12.04 -5.52 -17.75
CA ILE A 4 -12.62 -4.17 -17.57
C ILE A 4 -13.63 -4.15 -16.41
N HIS A 5 -14.40 -5.22 -16.25
CA HIS A 5 -15.39 -5.32 -15.17
C HIS A 5 -14.71 -5.48 -13.81
N GLU A 6 -13.69 -6.33 -13.73
CA GLU A 6 -12.89 -6.52 -12.52
C GLU A 6 -12.16 -5.24 -12.11
N LEU A 7 -11.57 -4.53 -13.08
CA LEU A 7 -10.96 -3.22 -12.88
C LEU A 7 -11.97 -2.21 -12.32
N GLY A 8 -13.14 -2.10 -12.95
CA GLY A 8 -14.22 -1.20 -12.53
C GLY A 8 -14.70 -1.48 -11.12
N GLN A 9 -14.87 -2.76 -10.77
CA GLN A 9 -15.24 -3.16 -9.41
C GLN A 9 -14.15 -2.82 -8.39
N ALA A 10 -12.89 -3.12 -8.67
CA ALA A 10 -11.76 -2.80 -7.79
C ALA A 10 -11.68 -1.28 -7.53
N MET A 11 -11.84 -0.47 -8.58
CA MET A 11 -11.88 0.99 -8.47
C MET A 11 -13.09 1.48 -7.66
N ARG A 12 -14.29 0.91 -7.89
CA ARG A 12 -15.49 1.23 -7.11
C ARG A 12 -15.32 0.92 -5.63
N MET A 13 -14.82 -0.28 -5.32
CA MET A 13 -14.55 -0.70 -3.94
C MET A 13 -13.58 0.26 -3.28
N ARG A 14 -12.46 0.57 -3.95
CA ARG A 14 -11.45 1.47 -3.41
C ARG A 14 -11.97 2.89 -3.22
N ARG A 15 -12.75 3.41 -4.17
CA ARG A 15 -13.42 4.71 -4.04
C ARG A 15 -14.35 4.74 -2.81
N ALA A 16 -15.14 3.68 -2.63
CA ALA A 16 -16.07 3.58 -1.50
C ALA A 16 -15.35 3.45 -0.16
N GLU A 17 -14.26 2.67 -0.10
CA GLU A 17 -13.36 2.59 1.07
C GLU A 17 -12.79 3.97 1.45
N MET A 18 -12.51 4.81 0.46
CA MET A 18 -12.01 6.18 0.66
C MET A 18 -13.12 7.21 0.95
N GLY A 19 -14.40 6.82 0.94
CA GLY A 19 -15.52 7.73 1.17
C GLY A 19 -15.75 8.77 0.05
N LEU A 20 -15.16 8.58 -1.13
CA LEU A 20 -15.25 9.55 -2.23
C LEU A 20 -16.49 9.31 -3.07
N SER A 21 -17.16 10.38 -3.50
CA SER A 21 -18.20 10.30 -4.54
C SER A 21 -17.59 10.15 -5.93
N GLN A 22 -18.37 9.62 -6.87
CA GLN A 22 -17.95 9.55 -8.28
C GLN A 22 -17.63 10.94 -8.86
N ALA A 23 -18.33 12.00 -8.40
CA ALA A 23 -18.09 13.37 -8.85
C ALA A 23 -16.74 13.90 -8.37
N GLN A 24 -16.35 13.60 -7.13
CA GLN A 24 -15.04 13.98 -6.58
C GLN A 24 -13.91 13.26 -7.33
N VAL A 25 -14.05 11.96 -7.56
CA VAL A 25 -13.09 11.18 -8.34
C VAL A 25 -12.97 11.69 -9.78
N ALA A 26 -14.09 12.03 -10.41
CA ALA A 26 -14.12 12.63 -11.75
C ALA A 26 -13.34 13.94 -11.80
N ALA A 27 -13.57 14.86 -10.86
CA ALA A 27 -12.86 16.13 -10.77
C ALA A 27 -11.35 15.94 -10.59
N LEU A 28 -10.92 15.04 -9.69
CA LEU A 28 -9.51 14.79 -9.42
C LEU A 28 -8.77 14.06 -10.56
N SER A 29 -9.47 13.16 -11.25
CA SER A 29 -8.94 12.41 -12.38
C SER A 29 -8.97 13.17 -13.70
N GLY A 30 -9.67 14.32 -13.76
CA GLY A 30 -9.92 15.05 -15.01
C GLY A 30 -10.86 14.29 -15.96
N LEU A 31 -11.66 13.36 -15.45
CA LEU A 31 -12.66 12.60 -16.20
C LEU A 31 -14.06 13.17 -15.97
N SER A 32 -15.00 12.80 -16.83
CA SER A 32 -16.41 13.09 -16.57
C SER A 32 -16.97 12.13 -15.51
N ARG A 33 -17.95 12.59 -14.71
CA ARG A 33 -18.69 11.72 -13.78
C ARG A 33 -19.32 10.51 -14.50
N GLN A 34 -19.79 10.71 -15.73
CA GLN A 34 -20.36 9.64 -16.55
C GLN A 34 -19.32 8.56 -16.87
N THR A 35 -18.09 8.95 -17.22
CA THR A 35 -16.99 8.02 -17.48
C THR A 35 -16.64 7.19 -16.24
N VAL A 36 -16.58 7.84 -15.06
CA VAL A 36 -16.34 7.13 -13.79
C VAL A 36 -17.46 6.12 -13.50
N ASN A 37 -18.72 6.51 -13.70
CA ASN A 37 -19.85 5.60 -13.49
C ASN A 37 -19.81 4.41 -14.47
N GLN A 38 -19.64 4.67 -15.77
CA GLN A 38 -19.56 3.63 -16.79
C GLN A 38 -18.42 2.65 -16.52
N LEU A 39 -17.27 3.14 -16.04
CA LEU A 39 -16.16 2.29 -15.64
C LEU A 39 -16.52 1.41 -14.44
N GLU A 40 -17.08 1.98 -13.37
CA GLU A 40 -17.47 1.25 -12.15
C GLU A 40 -18.57 0.21 -12.39
N THR A 41 -19.41 0.40 -13.41
CA THR A 41 -20.43 -0.56 -13.82
C THR A 41 -19.96 -1.53 -14.91
N GLY A 42 -18.73 -1.37 -15.42
CA GLY A 42 -18.21 -2.14 -16.55
C GLY A 42 -18.93 -1.89 -17.88
N ALA A 43 -19.61 -0.75 -18.00
CA ALA A 43 -20.33 -0.30 -19.20
C ALA A 43 -19.50 0.66 -20.06
N VAL A 44 -18.23 0.91 -19.72
CA VAL A 44 -17.35 1.75 -20.51
C VAL A 44 -16.95 0.97 -21.78
N PRO A 45 -17.29 1.46 -22.98
CA PRO A 45 -16.99 0.74 -24.23
C PRO A 45 -15.50 0.76 -24.55
N ASP A 46 -14.83 1.87 -24.22
CA ASP A 46 -13.40 2.03 -24.34
C ASP A 46 -12.90 3.00 -23.25
N LEU A 47 -11.81 2.61 -22.57
CA LEU A 47 -11.09 3.45 -21.63
C LEU A 47 -9.60 3.35 -21.94
N GLY A 48 -9.04 4.42 -22.48
CA GLY A 48 -7.61 4.49 -22.76
C GLY A 48 -6.78 4.17 -21.52
N LEU A 49 -5.74 3.35 -21.68
CA LEU A 49 -4.91 2.81 -20.59
C LEU A 49 -4.38 3.90 -19.66
N ASN A 50 -3.94 5.04 -20.19
CA ASN A 50 -3.45 6.18 -19.40
C ASN A 50 -4.52 6.75 -18.45
N LYS A 51 -5.80 6.74 -18.87
CA LYS A 51 -6.92 7.20 -18.03
C LYS A 51 -7.20 6.19 -16.91
N ALA A 52 -7.15 4.90 -17.25
CA ALA A 52 -7.28 3.82 -16.27
C ALA A 52 -6.15 3.86 -15.24
N GLU A 53 -4.91 4.04 -15.67
CA GLU A 53 -3.74 4.16 -14.80
C GLU A 53 -3.81 5.40 -13.90
N ARG A 54 -4.18 6.56 -14.45
CA ARG A 54 -4.35 7.79 -13.67
C ARG A 54 -5.41 7.63 -12.59
N LEU A 55 -6.53 7.00 -12.94
CA LEU A 55 -7.61 6.74 -11.99
C LEU A 55 -7.21 5.69 -10.93
N ALA A 56 -6.52 4.63 -11.35
CA ALA A 56 -6.00 3.63 -10.43
C ALA A 56 -5.05 4.28 -9.43
N THR A 57 -4.09 5.07 -9.91
CA THR A 57 -3.12 5.81 -9.10
C THR A 57 -3.80 6.77 -8.14
N LEU A 58 -4.83 7.50 -8.60
CA LEU A 58 -5.64 8.37 -7.75
C LEU A 58 -6.26 7.60 -6.56
N LEU A 59 -6.73 6.38 -6.81
CA LEU A 59 -7.35 5.51 -5.80
C LEU A 59 -6.30 4.69 -5.01
N GLY A 60 -5.01 4.88 -5.26
CA GLY A 60 -3.94 4.10 -4.62
C GLY A 60 -3.87 2.64 -5.09
N LEU A 61 -4.41 2.35 -6.28
CA LEU A 61 -4.31 1.07 -6.98
C LEU A 61 -3.18 1.13 -8.02
N ALA A 62 -2.63 -0.03 -8.35
CA ALA A 62 -1.64 -0.16 -9.42
C ALA A 62 -2.15 -1.16 -10.47
N LEU A 63 -2.14 -0.75 -11.73
CA LEU A 63 -2.35 -1.67 -12.85
C LEU A 63 -1.07 -2.48 -13.05
N ARG A 64 -1.19 -3.82 -12.98
CA ARG A 64 -0.08 -4.74 -13.25
C ARG A 64 -0.46 -5.66 -14.39
N VAL A 65 0.44 -5.80 -15.34
CA VAL A 65 0.35 -6.82 -16.38
C VAL A 65 1.12 -8.03 -15.88
N ASP A 66 0.40 -9.13 -15.62
CA ASP A 66 1.03 -10.41 -15.34
C ASP A 66 1.26 -11.13 -16.68
N ALA A 67 2.51 -11.49 -16.98
CA ALA A 67 2.86 -12.20 -18.20
C ALA A 67 2.47 -13.69 -18.16
N GLY A 68 1.71 -14.14 -17.16
CA GLY A 68 1.24 -15.52 -17.02
C GLY A 68 2.35 -16.52 -16.70
N ARG A 69 3.61 -16.08 -16.61
CA ARG A 69 4.69 -16.85 -15.99
C ARG A 69 4.78 -16.43 -14.53
N ALA A 70 4.20 -17.25 -13.67
CA ALA A 70 4.51 -17.26 -12.24
C ALA A 70 6.02 -17.14 -12.09
N ARG A 71 6.50 -15.96 -11.68
CA ARG A 71 7.92 -15.71 -11.52
C ARG A 71 8.37 -16.60 -10.36
N PRO A 72 9.33 -17.51 -10.55
CA PRO A 72 9.72 -18.44 -9.49
C PRO A 72 10.20 -17.65 -8.28
N ALA A 73 9.63 -17.95 -7.11
CA ALA A 73 9.86 -17.28 -5.81
C ALA A 73 11.35 -17.22 -5.38
N ARG A 74 12.25 -17.93 -6.08
CA ARG A 74 13.68 -18.03 -5.77
C ARG A 74 14.54 -16.82 -6.19
N LEU A 75 14.01 -15.84 -6.92
CA LEU A 75 14.78 -14.65 -7.34
C LEU A 75 14.53 -13.37 -6.52
N GLN A 76 13.62 -13.37 -5.52
CA GLN A 76 13.51 -12.24 -4.60
C GLN A 76 14.60 -12.30 -3.52
N LYS A 77 15.83 -11.88 -3.84
CA LYS A 77 16.91 -11.78 -2.85
C LYS A 77 16.62 -10.77 -1.73
N MET A 78 15.70 -9.83 -1.91
CA MET A 78 15.25 -8.90 -0.86
C MET A 78 13.73 -8.82 -0.79
N THR A 79 13.18 -9.27 0.33
CA THR A 79 11.75 -9.16 0.64
C THR A 79 11.35 -7.72 1.05
N PRO A 80 10.07 -7.32 1.00
CA PRO A 80 9.62 -6.03 1.52
C PRO A 80 10.09 -5.73 2.95
N LEU A 81 10.00 -6.69 3.86
CA LEU A 81 10.53 -6.58 5.23
C LEU A 81 12.05 -6.34 5.27
N MET A 82 12.82 -6.96 4.37
CA MET A 82 14.27 -6.72 4.28
C MET A 82 14.58 -5.31 3.75
N ARG A 83 13.79 -4.81 2.80
CA ARG A 83 13.93 -3.43 2.30
C ARG A 83 13.55 -2.41 3.38
N ALA A 84 12.46 -2.65 4.10
CA ALA A 84 12.03 -1.81 5.21
C ALA A 84 13.07 -1.76 6.34
N ALA A 85 13.60 -2.92 6.73
CA ALA A 85 14.70 -3.04 7.67
C ALA A 85 15.96 -2.25 7.23
N ALA A 86 16.30 -2.31 5.94
CA ALA A 86 17.43 -1.55 5.38
C ALA A 86 17.18 -0.03 5.44
N THR A 87 16.00 0.45 5.01
CA THR A 87 15.61 1.88 5.10
C THR A 87 15.64 2.38 6.54
N ALA A 88 15.16 1.58 7.49
CA ALA A 88 15.17 1.90 8.92
C ALA A 88 16.58 2.04 9.53
N SER A 89 17.60 1.46 8.89
CA SER A 89 18.94 1.28 9.47
C SER A 89 20.03 2.14 8.82
N VAL A 90 19.71 2.97 7.81
CA VAL A 90 20.71 3.71 7.02
C VAL A 90 21.59 4.61 7.88
N SER A 91 21.04 5.16 8.97
CA SER A 91 21.73 6.14 9.82
C SER A 91 22.24 5.57 11.15
N TYR A 92 22.15 4.26 11.39
CA TYR A 92 22.39 3.66 12.71
C TYR A 92 23.40 2.52 12.70
N LYS A 93 24.23 2.45 13.75
CA LYS A 93 25.30 1.44 13.89
C LYS A 93 24.76 0.01 14.12
N ALA A 94 23.61 -0.14 14.76
CA ALA A 94 22.98 -1.44 15.03
C ALA A 94 21.83 -1.65 14.04
N SER A 95 21.98 -2.53 13.06
CA SER A 95 20.94 -2.71 12.04
C SER A 95 19.68 -3.38 12.58
N LEU A 96 18.51 -2.79 12.32
CA LEU A 96 17.23 -3.43 12.53
C LEU A 96 17.06 -4.54 11.49
N THR A 97 16.92 -5.80 11.93
CA THR A 97 16.74 -6.94 11.00
C THR A 97 15.28 -7.09 10.56
N ALA A 98 15.05 -7.73 9.42
CA ALA A 98 13.71 -8.04 8.91
C ALA A 98 12.86 -8.85 9.92
N ALA A 99 13.47 -9.79 10.64
CA ALA A 99 12.79 -10.59 11.65
C ALA A 99 12.39 -9.76 12.87
N LYS A 100 13.27 -8.84 13.32
CA LYS A 100 12.99 -7.94 14.43
C LYS A 100 11.89 -6.94 14.08
N LEU A 101 11.95 -6.35 12.88
CA LEU A 101 10.90 -5.48 12.36
C LEU A 101 9.57 -6.22 12.28
N LYS A 102 9.55 -7.44 11.71
CA LYS A 102 8.35 -8.30 11.69
C LYS A 102 7.76 -8.49 13.08
N HIS A 103 8.59 -8.80 14.08
CA HIS A 103 8.14 -8.98 15.46
C HIS A 103 7.56 -7.69 16.07
N ILE A 104 8.20 -6.54 15.86
CA ILE A 104 7.69 -5.22 16.29
C ILE A 104 6.32 -4.94 15.65
N LEU A 105 6.14 -5.23 14.36
CA LEU A 105 4.88 -4.99 13.65
C LEU A 105 3.77 -5.96 14.06
N MET A 106 4.12 -7.20 14.40
CA MET A 106 3.16 -8.19 14.90
C MET A 106 2.69 -7.90 16.32
N THR A 107 3.62 -7.49 17.20
CA THR A 107 3.31 -7.20 18.61
C THR A 107 2.83 -5.76 18.81
N GLY A 108 3.20 -4.88 17.88
CA GLY A 108 3.03 -3.45 17.97
C GLY A 108 3.72 -2.82 19.17
N ARG A 109 4.84 -3.41 19.61
CA ARG A 109 5.70 -2.90 20.68
C ARG A 109 7.11 -2.72 20.15
N VAL A 110 7.72 -1.59 20.48
CA VAL A 110 9.09 -1.26 20.13
C VAL A 110 9.91 -1.08 21.39
N ALA A 111 11.11 -1.66 21.44
CA ALA A 111 12.07 -1.37 22.50
C ALA A 111 12.77 -0.03 22.20
N GLU A 112 13.15 0.71 23.24
CA GLU A 112 13.71 2.08 23.09
C GLU A 112 14.88 2.16 22.11
N ASP A 113 15.77 1.16 22.13
CA ASP A 113 16.92 1.06 21.21
C ASP A 113 16.54 1.08 19.72
N TYR A 114 15.32 0.66 19.38
CA TYR A 114 14.81 0.58 18.00
C TYR A 114 13.79 1.66 17.66
N ALA A 115 13.39 2.51 18.62
CA ALA A 115 12.46 3.61 18.35
C ALA A 115 12.96 4.55 17.23
N PRO A 116 14.25 4.94 17.16
CA PRO A 116 14.75 5.79 16.08
C PRO A 116 14.70 5.12 14.69
N HIS A 117 14.93 3.80 14.64
CA HIS A 117 14.84 3.01 13.40
C HIS A 117 13.40 2.93 12.90
N LEU A 118 12.47 2.68 13.83
CA LEU A 118 11.06 2.59 13.52
C LEU A 118 10.50 3.96 13.10
N HIS A 119 10.96 5.05 13.73
CA HIS A 119 10.68 6.41 13.27
C HIS A 119 11.11 6.60 11.83
N ALA A 120 12.40 6.37 11.50
CA ALA A 120 12.91 6.53 10.13
C ALA A 120 12.12 5.70 9.12
N PHE A 121 11.75 4.46 9.45
CA PHE A 121 10.88 3.66 8.59
C PHE A 121 9.50 4.29 8.37
N LEU A 122 8.80 4.70 9.42
CA LEU A 122 7.45 5.22 9.31
C LEU A 122 7.41 6.62 8.67
N ASP A 123 8.46 7.41 8.89
CA ASP A 123 8.55 8.78 8.40
C ASP A 123 9.06 8.85 6.96
N GLU A 124 10.08 8.06 6.61
CA GLU A 124 10.79 8.20 5.32
C GLU A 124 10.43 7.12 4.30
N ALA A 125 9.92 5.95 4.71
CA ALA A 125 9.66 4.88 3.75
C ALA A 125 8.53 5.27 2.78
N PRO A 126 8.67 4.97 1.47
CA PRO A 126 7.57 5.15 0.51
C PRO A 126 6.31 4.41 0.96
N VAL A 127 5.13 5.00 0.76
CA VAL A 127 3.83 4.39 1.14
C VAL A 127 3.65 3.02 0.46
N SER A 128 4.16 2.87 -0.76
CA SER A 128 4.18 1.60 -1.49
C SER A 128 4.98 0.50 -0.79
N LEU A 129 6.06 0.86 -0.09
CA LEU A 129 6.84 -0.08 0.71
C LEU A 129 6.10 -0.48 1.98
N LEU A 130 5.44 0.46 2.67
CA LEU A 130 4.58 0.18 3.82
C LEU A 130 3.44 -0.78 3.47
N ALA A 131 2.77 -0.55 2.33
CA ALA A 131 1.75 -1.44 1.78
C ALA A 131 2.32 -2.83 1.45
N SER A 132 3.49 -2.88 0.80
CA SER A 132 4.15 -4.16 0.46
C SER A 132 4.54 -4.97 1.70
N VAL A 133 4.91 -4.31 2.82
CA VAL A 133 5.18 -4.99 4.09
C VAL A 133 3.87 -5.51 4.70
N ALA A 134 2.78 -4.75 4.62
CA ALA A 134 1.47 -5.22 5.09
C ALA A 134 0.98 -6.44 4.30
N ASP A 135 1.14 -6.42 2.96
CA ASP A 135 0.84 -7.57 2.09
C ASP A 135 1.69 -8.80 2.47
N GLN A 136 3.00 -8.60 2.68
CA GLN A 136 3.88 -9.68 3.09
C GLN A 136 3.48 -10.28 4.46
N LEU A 137 3.07 -9.45 5.42
CA LEU A 137 2.61 -9.93 6.74
C LEU A 137 1.29 -10.70 6.65
N HIS A 138 0.38 -10.25 5.78
CA HIS A 138 -0.85 -10.96 5.50
C HIS A 138 -0.57 -12.34 4.89
N GLU A 139 0.28 -12.42 3.88
CA GLU A 139 0.64 -13.69 3.23
C GLU A 139 1.37 -14.67 4.17
N GLN A 140 2.26 -14.17 5.02
CA GLN A 140 3.10 -15.05 5.86
C GLN A 140 2.46 -15.44 7.20
N VAL A 141 1.57 -14.62 7.74
CA VAL A 141 1.06 -14.78 9.12
C VAL A 141 -0.47 -14.72 9.18
N GLY A 142 -1.15 -14.42 8.07
CA GLY A 142 -2.61 -14.31 8.03
C GLY A 142 -3.16 -13.06 8.71
N LEU A 143 -2.31 -12.08 9.03
CA LEU A 143 -2.75 -10.83 9.65
C LEU A 143 -3.65 -10.04 8.69
N ASP A 144 -4.75 -9.49 9.20
CA ASP A 144 -5.55 -8.56 8.42
C ASP A 144 -4.71 -7.32 8.06
N ARG A 145 -4.76 -6.91 6.78
CA ARG A 145 -4.00 -5.74 6.31
C ARG A 145 -4.41 -4.48 7.07
N GLY A 146 -5.71 -4.31 7.33
CA GLY A 146 -6.24 -3.18 8.11
C GLY A 146 -5.71 -3.14 9.54
N ALA A 147 -5.55 -4.31 10.18
CA ALA A 147 -4.91 -4.43 11.48
C ALA A 147 -3.43 -3.99 11.45
N VAL A 148 -2.68 -4.35 10.42
CA VAL A 148 -1.28 -3.89 10.25
C VAL A 148 -1.20 -2.36 10.15
N TRP A 149 -2.08 -1.73 9.36
CA TRP A 149 -2.13 -0.27 9.24
C TRP A 149 -2.54 0.43 10.54
N LYS A 150 -3.43 -0.17 11.35
CA LYS A 150 -3.73 0.33 12.71
C LYS A 150 -2.49 0.28 13.59
N THR A 151 -1.72 -0.81 13.51
CA THR A 151 -0.44 -0.91 14.24
C THR A 151 0.57 0.14 13.78
N TYR A 152 0.69 0.42 12.48
CA TYR A 152 1.56 1.49 11.98
C TYR A 152 1.20 2.84 12.58
N ARG A 153 -0.08 3.24 12.59
CA ARG A 153 -0.50 4.52 13.19
C ARG A 153 -0.16 4.63 14.66
N ARG A 154 -0.45 3.58 15.43
CA ARG A 154 -0.10 3.56 16.86
C ARG A 154 1.41 3.71 17.06
N LEU A 155 2.20 2.89 16.35
CA LEU A 155 3.66 2.94 16.44
C LEU A 155 4.22 4.29 15.97
N ALA A 156 3.65 4.89 14.94
CA ALA A 156 4.05 6.21 14.43
C ALA A 156 3.85 7.30 15.49
N HIS A 157 2.71 7.26 16.20
CA HIS A 157 2.45 8.15 17.32
C HIS A 157 3.44 7.91 18.48
N ASP A 158 3.69 6.63 18.83
CA ASP A 158 4.61 6.26 19.91
C ASP A 158 6.05 6.75 19.64
N VAL A 159 6.51 6.68 18.39
CA VAL A 159 7.84 7.16 17.99
C VAL A 159 7.86 8.62 17.53
N LYS A 160 6.72 9.33 17.61
CA LYS A 160 6.55 10.75 17.25
C LYS A 160 6.86 11.11 15.79
N SER A 161 6.53 10.23 14.84
CA SER A 161 6.58 10.55 13.41
C SER A 161 5.58 11.66 13.07
N GLN A 162 6.01 12.62 12.25
CA GLN A 162 5.20 13.80 11.90
C GLN A 162 4.52 13.69 10.54
N ARG A 163 4.67 12.54 9.88
CA ARG A 163 4.13 12.33 8.55
C ARG A 163 2.60 12.32 8.55
N GLU A 164 2.00 13.13 7.67
CA GLU A 164 0.54 13.37 7.61
C GLU A 164 -0.31 12.11 7.43
N ILE A 165 0.24 11.04 6.86
CA ILE A 165 -0.49 9.78 6.66
C ILE A 165 -0.84 9.05 7.97
N TRP A 166 -0.30 9.52 9.10
CA TRP A 166 -0.55 8.99 10.44
C TRP A 166 -1.56 9.79 11.26
N ALA A 167 -2.01 10.94 10.75
CA ALA A 167 -3.00 11.81 11.38
C ALA A 167 -4.38 11.16 11.51
#